data_AF-A0A0D2PBA1-F1
#
_entry.id   AF-A0A0D2PBA1-F1
#
_cell.length_a   1.000
_cell.length_b   1.000
_cell.length_c   1.000
_cell.angle_alpha   90.00
_cell.angle_beta   90.00
_cell.angle_gamma   90.00
#
_symmetry.space_group_name_H-M   'P 1'
#
loop_
_entity.id
_entity.type
_entity.pdbx_description
1 polymer ?
#
loop_
_entity_poly.entity_id
_entity_poly.type
_entity_poly.pdbx_seq_one_letter_code
_entity_poly.pdbx_strand_id
1 'polypeptide(L)'
;MKMACRRQVTREEDTSYSLLGILGVDISIAYGEGAHRAFFRLVRELFNTKKHVIDLFNRSYDAGESLLPSSLESYQYREPFWDYPDGGTCLDDYLPPEPIIPTHLGVCISLLLAPGLVTDTEHDEKYVPKGGLSAKTSITFYFPTGERRYSWLLLCDKRLYTGDLADLSTQNRLELPEGVSSIYMAGIVNFGADTSGHILLPEKCLALDLNWDGILAGNFTRNS
;
A
#
# COMPACT_ATOMS: atom_id res chain seq x y z
N MET A 1 1.18 5.60 13.83
CA MET A 1 1.48 7.02 14.18
C MET A 1 0.34 7.96 13.80
N LYS A 2 -0.36 8.62 14.74
CA LYS A 2 -1.32 9.70 14.39
C LYS A 2 -0.52 10.99 14.16
N MET A 3 -0.38 11.44 12.91
CA MET A 3 0.44 12.58 12.46
C MET A 3 -0.05 13.96 12.97
N ALA A 4 -0.57 14.04 14.18
CA ALA A 4 -1.12 15.23 14.83
C ALA A 4 -2.09 16.06 13.97
N CYS A 5 -2.77 15.44 13.00
CA CYS A 5 -3.57 16.07 11.94
C CYS A 5 -4.73 16.95 12.45
N ARG A 6 -5.10 16.83 13.73
CA ARG A 6 -6.20 17.57 14.35
C ARG A 6 -5.74 18.75 15.22
N ARG A 7 -4.44 19.06 15.24
CA ARG A 7 -3.93 20.21 16.01
C ARG A 7 -4.41 21.51 15.36
N GLN A 8 -4.87 22.43 16.20
CA GLN A 8 -5.08 23.82 15.80
C GLN A 8 -3.74 24.55 15.82
N VAL A 9 -3.48 25.28 14.75
CA VAL A 9 -2.24 26.02 14.56
C VAL A 9 -2.54 27.45 14.15
N THR A 10 -1.60 28.36 14.44
CA THR A 10 -1.73 29.77 14.08
C THR A 10 -1.27 30.03 12.65
N ARG A 11 -0.23 29.32 12.20
CA ARG A 11 0.24 29.33 10.81
C ARG A 11 0.12 27.94 10.21
N GLU A 12 -0.15 27.89 8.92
CA GLU A 12 -0.41 26.62 8.23
C GLU A 12 0.80 25.67 8.27
N GLU A 13 2.03 26.18 8.17
CA GLU A 13 3.28 25.43 8.26
C GLU A 13 3.57 24.85 9.65
N ASP A 14 3.00 25.43 10.72
CA ASP A 14 3.22 24.95 12.10
C ASP A 14 2.66 23.54 12.31
N THR A 15 1.71 23.10 11.46
CA THR A 15 1.22 21.71 11.48
C THR A 15 2.38 20.73 11.32
N SER A 16 3.23 20.95 10.31
CA SER A 16 4.41 20.14 10.02
C SER A 16 5.51 20.33 11.05
N TYR A 17 5.77 21.58 11.46
CA TYR A 17 6.83 21.84 12.43
C TYR A 17 6.53 21.31 13.83
N SER A 18 5.25 21.19 14.20
CA SER A 18 4.84 20.56 15.47
C SER A 18 5.22 19.07 15.57
N LEU A 19 5.61 18.45 14.45
CA LEU A 19 6.00 17.05 14.37
C LEU A 19 7.51 16.84 14.47
N LEU A 20 8.34 17.87 14.32
CA LEU A 20 9.81 17.72 14.30
C LEU A 20 10.34 16.96 15.53
N GLY A 21 9.90 17.37 16.73
CA GLY A 21 10.29 16.71 17.97
C GLY A 21 9.71 15.30 18.14
N ILE A 22 8.48 15.07 17.65
CA ILE A 22 7.83 13.75 17.74
C ILE A 22 8.51 12.75 16.82
N LEU A 23 8.89 13.20 15.62
CA LEU A 23 9.53 12.37 14.60
C LEU A 23 11.05 12.34 14.74
N GLY A 24 11.62 13.15 15.63
CA GLY A 24 13.06 13.31 15.81
C GLY A 24 13.73 13.75 14.52
N VAL A 25 13.17 14.75 13.85
CA VAL A 25 13.66 15.33 12.60
C VAL A 25 14.18 16.74 12.88
N ASP A 26 15.33 17.08 12.30
CA ASP A 26 15.95 18.40 12.43
C ASP A 26 15.96 19.11 11.07
N ILE A 27 15.06 20.07 10.87
CA ILE A 27 15.03 20.94 9.69
C ILE A 27 14.83 22.39 10.12
N SER A 28 15.46 23.32 9.40
CA SER A 28 15.26 24.75 9.65
C SER A 28 13.82 25.18 9.36
N ILE A 29 13.20 25.85 10.34
CA ILE A 29 11.87 26.47 10.19
C ILE A 29 11.96 27.63 9.19
N ALA A 30 11.07 27.64 8.19
CA ALA A 30 10.97 28.67 7.16
C ALA A 30 9.55 29.21 7.09
N TYR A 31 9.27 30.24 7.88
CA TYR A 31 7.94 30.86 7.92
C TYR A 31 7.58 31.51 6.57
N GLY A 32 6.31 31.35 6.18
CA GLY A 32 5.79 31.83 4.89
C GLY A 32 6.06 30.90 3.70
N GLU A 33 6.65 29.71 3.91
CA GLU A 33 6.78 28.70 2.84
C GLU A 33 5.46 27.96 2.55
N GLY A 34 4.54 28.00 3.52
CA GLY A 34 3.23 27.39 3.48
C GLY A 34 3.21 25.90 3.80
N ALA A 35 2.02 25.37 4.11
CA ALA A 35 1.85 24.03 4.68
C ALA A 35 2.39 22.92 3.78
N HIS A 36 2.09 22.98 2.48
CA HIS A 36 2.51 21.98 1.52
C HIS A 36 4.05 21.86 1.42
N ARG A 37 4.76 23.01 1.36
CA ARG A 37 6.23 22.99 1.26
C ARG A 37 6.88 22.54 2.57
N ALA A 38 6.37 23.01 3.70
CA ALA A 38 6.82 22.58 5.01
C ALA A 38 6.67 21.06 5.19
N PHE A 39 5.51 20.52 4.79
CA PHE A 39 5.23 19.09 4.85
C PHE A 39 6.13 18.28 3.91
N PHE A 40 6.31 18.74 2.67
CA PHE A 40 7.21 18.09 1.71
C PHE A 40 8.65 18.02 2.22
N ARG A 41 9.15 19.10 2.85
CA ARG A 41 10.49 19.11 3.46
C ARG A 41 10.59 18.12 4.62
N LEU A 42 9.57 18.03 5.46
CA LEU A 42 9.49 17.05 6.54
C LEU A 42 9.56 15.62 5.99
N VAL A 43 8.73 15.30 5.00
CA VAL A 43 8.71 13.97 4.36
C VAL A 43 10.08 13.64 3.75
N ARG A 44 10.69 14.58 3.04
CA ARG A 44 12.02 14.38 2.46
C ARG A 44 13.07 14.10 3.52
N GLU A 45 13.02 14.80 4.65
CA GLU A 45 13.96 14.55 5.74
C GLU A 45 13.70 13.22 6.45
N LEU A 46 12.45 12.76 6.54
CA LEU A 46 12.14 11.41 7.02
C LEU A 46 12.80 10.34 6.16
N PHE A 47 12.71 10.45 4.83
CA PHE A 47 13.40 9.53 3.92
C PHE A 47 14.92 9.54 4.09
N ASN A 48 15.51 10.70 4.41
CA ASN A 48 16.95 10.82 4.58
C ASN A 48 17.45 10.30 5.93
N THR A 49 16.63 10.41 6.99
CA THR A 49 17.08 10.19 8.38
C THR A 49 16.48 8.96 9.04
N LYS A 50 15.39 8.40 8.49
CA LYS A 50 14.67 7.27 9.09
C LYS A 50 14.80 6.03 8.22
N LYS A 51 15.10 4.91 8.86
CA LYS A 51 15.06 3.58 8.24
C LYS A 51 13.61 3.12 8.00
N HIS A 52 12.73 3.49 8.93
CA HIS A 52 11.35 3.06 9.03
C HIS A 52 10.44 4.16 8.48
N VAL A 53 10.10 4.06 7.18
CA VAL A 53 9.28 5.05 6.46
C VAL A 53 8.06 4.46 5.78
N ILE A 54 7.83 3.15 5.90
CA ILE A 54 6.71 2.46 5.23
C ILE A 54 5.35 2.98 5.72
N ASP A 55 5.26 3.33 7.01
CA ASP A 55 4.03 3.89 7.59
C ASP A 55 3.63 5.24 6.98
N LEU A 56 4.54 5.90 6.25
CA LEU A 56 4.22 7.10 5.49
C LEU A 56 3.17 6.81 4.39
N PHE A 57 3.13 5.59 3.87
CA PHE A 57 2.17 5.18 2.84
C PHE A 57 0.82 4.72 3.44
N ASN A 58 0.73 4.54 4.75
CA ASN A 58 -0.52 4.23 5.46
C ASN A 58 -1.33 5.51 5.69
N ARG A 59 -2.09 5.91 4.67
CA ARG A 59 -2.91 7.14 4.65
C ARG A 59 -4.12 6.95 3.74
N SER A 60 -5.10 7.85 3.81
CA SER A 60 -6.11 7.92 2.77
C SER A 60 -5.52 8.47 1.48
N TYR A 61 -5.80 7.79 0.37
CA TYR A 61 -5.55 8.32 -0.96
C TYR A 61 -6.65 9.30 -1.34
N ASP A 62 -6.26 10.50 -1.74
CA ASP A 62 -7.13 11.62 -2.14
C ASP A 62 -7.49 11.57 -3.64
N ALA A 63 -7.45 10.39 -4.25
CA ALA A 63 -7.62 10.16 -5.70
C ALA A 63 -6.63 10.94 -6.59
N GLY A 64 -5.61 11.59 -6.02
CA GLY A 64 -4.50 12.19 -6.76
C GLY A 64 -3.48 11.16 -7.24
N GLU A 65 -2.69 11.53 -8.25
CA GLU A 65 -1.68 10.64 -8.88
C GLU A 65 -0.39 10.44 -8.06
N SER A 66 -0.28 11.05 -6.88
CA SER A 66 0.96 11.01 -6.09
C SER A 66 0.91 9.98 -4.98
N LEU A 67 1.89 9.07 -4.98
CA LEU A 67 2.13 8.11 -3.89
C LEU A 67 2.47 8.82 -2.57
N LEU A 68 3.15 9.97 -2.64
CA LEU A 68 3.46 10.78 -1.46
C LEU A 68 2.31 11.72 -1.10
N PRO A 69 2.03 11.91 0.20
CA PRO A 69 1.02 12.86 0.65
C PRO A 69 1.40 14.29 0.34
N SER A 70 0.37 15.06 0.01
CA SER A 70 0.44 16.51 -0.21
C SER A 70 0.26 17.28 1.12
N SER A 71 -0.45 16.71 2.10
CA SER A 71 -0.69 17.31 3.40
C SER A 71 -0.79 16.30 4.53
N LEU A 72 -0.72 16.81 5.76
CA LEU A 72 -0.95 16.02 6.97
C LEU A 72 -2.39 15.51 7.09
N GLU A 73 -3.35 16.17 6.46
CA GLU A 73 -4.76 15.80 6.53
C GLU A 73 -5.01 14.43 5.89
N SER A 74 -4.17 14.01 4.94
CA SER A 74 -4.23 12.66 4.37
C SER A 74 -4.09 11.54 5.42
N TYR A 75 -3.51 11.82 6.59
CA TYR A 75 -3.39 10.84 7.68
C TYR A 75 -4.58 10.85 8.64
N GLN A 76 -5.62 11.66 8.41
CA GLN A 76 -6.83 11.65 9.22
C GLN A 76 -7.50 10.26 9.27
N TYR A 77 -7.42 9.53 8.15
CA TYR A 77 -7.96 8.18 8.00
C TYR A 77 -6.87 7.12 7.86
N ARG A 78 -5.68 7.38 8.43
CA ARG A 78 -4.65 6.36 8.59
C ARG A 78 -5.24 5.14 9.32
N GLU A 79 -4.98 3.94 8.80
CA GLU A 79 -5.48 2.72 9.41
C GLU A 79 -4.65 2.31 10.64
N PRO A 80 -5.27 2.06 11.81
CA PRO A 80 -4.58 1.56 12.99
C PRO A 80 -4.30 0.05 12.91
N PHE A 81 -4.72 -0.64 11.84
CA PHE A 81 -4.60 -2.09 11.67
C PHE A 81 -3.17 -2.61 11.89
N TRP A 82 -2.16 -1.81 11.53
CA TRP A 82 -0.74 -2.13 11.68
C TRP A 82 -0.12 -1.64 13.00
N ASP A 83 -0.83 -0.90 13.83
CA ASP A 83 -0.28 -0.38 15.09
C ASP A 83 -0.13 -1.48 16.14
N TYR A 84 1.00 -1.44 16.86
CA TYR A 84 1.18 -2.27 18.05
C TYR A 84 0.49 -1.63 19.28
N PRO A 85 -0.02 -2.43 20.24
CA PRO A 85 -0.67 -1.91 21.44
C PRO A 85 0.25 -1.05 22.33
N ASP A 86 1.54 -1.35 22.34
CA ASP A 86 2.60 -0.69 23.11
C ASP A 86 3.30 0.45 22.33
N GLY A 87 2.87 0.69 21.09
CA GLY A 87 3.41 1.74 20.21
C GLY A 87 4.33 1.19 19.13
N GLY A 88 4.43 1.94 18.02
CA GLY A 88 5.10 1.47 16.80
C GLY A 88 4.12 0.81 15.84
N THR A 89 4.67 0.17 14.80
CA THR A 89 3.89 -0.45 13.71
C THR A 89 4.56 -1.75 13.27
N CYS A 90 3.75 -2.77 12.98
CA CYS A 90 4.24 -4.04 12.42
C CYS A 90 4.70 -3.91 10.95
N LEU A 91 4.49 -2.74 10.33
CA LEU A 91 5.08 -2.43 9.03
C LEU A 91 6.61 -2.39 9.08
N ASP A 92 7.19 -2.18 10.26
CA ASP A 92 8.63 -2.07 10.46
C ASP A 92 9.33 -3.43 10.60
N ASP A 93 8.58 -4.52 10.75
CA ASP A 93 9.11 -5.86 10.95
C ASP A 93 9.82 -6.40 9.69
N TYR A 94 9.27 -6.08 8.52
CA TYR A 94 9.76 -6.52 7.22
C TYR A 94 10.03 -5.32 6.33
N LEU A 95 11.30 -4.91 6.32
CA LEU A 95 11.76 -3.83 5.45
C LEU A 95 12.03 -4.36 4.04
N PRO A 96 11.71 -3.58 3.00
CA PRO A 96 12.04 -3.92 1.63
C PRO A 96 13.55 -4.17 1.48
N PRO A 97 13.94 -5.07 0.56
CA PRO A 97 15.34 -5.43 0.36
C PRO A 97 16.20 -4.24 -0.07
N GLU A 98 15.61 -3.25 -0.72
CA GLU A 98 16.25 -1.98 -1.06
C GLU A 98 15.59 -0.83 -0.30
N PRO A 99 16.36 0.19 0.11
CA PRO A 99 15.82 1.35 0.78
C PRO A 99 14.87 2.13 -0.14
N ILE A 100 13.84 2.72 0.46
CA ILE A 100 12.87 3.55 -0.25
C ILE A 100 13.50 4.93 -0.46
N ILE A 101 13.64 5.36 -1.72
CA ILE A 101 14.43 6.55 -2.07
C ILE A 101 13.53 7.60 -2.74
N PRO A 102 13.52 8.86 -2.26
CA PRO A 102 12.93 9.96 -3.00
C PRO A 102 13.82 10.35 -4.19
N THR A 103 13.20 10.60 -5.33
CA THR A 103 13.84 11.01 -6.58
C THR A 103 13.23 12.32 -7.08
N HIS A 104 13.84 12.92 -8.10
CA HIS A 104 13.26 14.09 -8.77
C HIS A 104 11.95 13.79 -9.52
N LEU A 105 11.59 12.51 -9.71
CA LEU A 105 10.36 12.06 -10.39
C LEU A 105 9.30 11.50 -9.44
N GLY A 106 9.61 11.31 -8.15
CA GLY A 106 8.71 10.63 -7.22
C GLY A 106 9.48 9.72 -6.26
N VAL A 107 8.94 8.54 -5.96
CA VAL A 107 9.54 7.58 -5.02
C VAL A 107 9.98 6.33 -5.76
N CYS A 108 11.19 5.86 -5.48
CA CYS A 108 11.66 4.54 -5.86
C CYS A 108 11.43 3.59 -4.67
N ILE A 109 10.65 2.54 -4.91
CA ILE A 109 10.25 1.56 -3.89
C ILE A 109 10.24 0.16 -4.50
N SER A 110 10.81 -0.83 -3.80
CA SER A 110 10.68 -2.23 -4.19
C SER A 110 9.24 -2.69 -3.94
N LEU A 111 8.64 -3.33 -4.95
CA LEU A 111 7.32 -3.92 -4.85
C LEU A 111 7.40 -5.41 -5.15
N LEU A 112 6.88 -6.23 -4.25
CA LEU A 112 6.59 -7.61 -4.57
C LEU A 112 5.25 -7.65 -5.31
N LEU A 113 5.31 -7.96 -6.60
CA LEU A 113 4.13 -8.13 -7.42
C LEU A 113 3.46 -9.45 -7.08
N ALA A 114 2.29 -9.35 -6.45
CA ALA A 114 1.47 -10.49 -6.11
C ALA A 114 0.16 -10.36 -6.89
N PRO A 115 -0.05 -11.15 -7.97
CA PRO A 115 -1.38 -11.26 -8.53
C PRO A 115 -2.31 -11.76 -7.44
N GLY A 116 -3.58 -11.45 -7.50
CA GLY A 116 -4.56 -11.87 -6.52
C GLY A 116 -5.91 -12.08 -7.17
N LEU A 117 -6.67 -13.01 -6.62
CA LEU A 117 -8.02 -13.31 -7.04
C LEU A 117 -9.01 -12.69 -6.06
N VAL A 118 -9.92 -11.87 -6.57
CA VAL A 118 -11.01 -11.31 -5.75
C VAL A 118 -12.14 -12.34 -5.61
N THR A 119 -12.55 -12.59 -4.38
CA THR A 119 -13.64 -13.50 -4.02
C THR A 119 -14.53 -12.90 -2.92
N ASP A 120 -15.81 -13.26 -2.89
CA ASP A 120 -16.78 -12.83 -1.89
C ASP A 120 -16.75 -13.76 -0.66
N THR A 121 -16.14 -14.94 -0.78
CA THR A 121 -16.07 -15.93 0.29
C THR A 121 -14.66 -16.00 0.87
N GLU A 122 -14.57 -15.91 2.20
CA GLU A 122 -13.32 -16.08 2.95
C GLU A 122 -12.70 -17.47 2.70
N HIS A 123 -13.52 -18.45 2.32
CA HIS A 123 -13.17 -19.85 2.11
C HIS A 123 -13.76 -20.36 0.79
N ASP A 124 -13.15 -20.03 -0.35
CA ASP A 124 -13.44 -20.73 -1.60
C ASP A 124 -12.61 -22.02 -1.67
N GLU A 125 -13.19 -23.14 -1.22
CA GLU A 125 -12.56 -24.47 -1.25
C GLU A 125 -12.18 -24.92 -2.68
N LYS A 126 -12.74 -24.28 -3.72
CA LYS A 126 -12.40 -24.56 -5.12
C LYS A 126 -11.04 -23.99 -5.50
N TYR A 127 -10.61 -22.90 -4.86
CA TYR A 127 -9.36 -22.21 -5.14
C TYR A 127 -8.45 -22.25 -3.91
N VAL A 128 -7.84 -23.41 -3.69
CA VAL A 128 -6.82 -23.59 -2.65
C VAL A 128 -5.44 -23.27 -3.23
N PRO A 129 -4.70 -22.35 -2.60
CA PRO A 129 -3.34 -22.04 -3.03
C PRO A 129 -2.42 -23.28 -2.89
N LYS A 130 -1.62 -23.62 -3.91
CA LYS A 130 -0.59 -24.65 -3.89
C LYS A 130 0.69 -24.05 -3.32
N GLY A 131 1.41 -24.83 -2.53
CA GLY A 131 2.64 -24.40 -1.87
C GLY A 131 2.40 -24.05 -0.40
N GLY A 132 3.48 -23.80 0.33
CA GLY A 132 3.42 -23.51 1.76
C GLY A 132 3.09 -22.06 2.12
N LEU A 133 2.96 -21.17 1.13
CA LEU A 133 2.75 -19.74 1.32
C LEU A 133 1.48 -19.31 0.60
N SER A 134 0.50 -18.87 1.38
CA SER A 134 -0.70 -18.22 0.89
C SER A 134 -1.09 -17.11 1.85
N ALA A 135 -1.70 -16.06 1.32
CA ALA A 135 -2.18 -14.95 2.12
C ALA A 135 -3.55 -14.51 1.60
N LYS A 136 -4.41 -14.17 2.56
CA LYS A 136 -5.73 -13.62 2.33
C LYS A 136 -5.73 -12.21 2.90
N THR A 137 -6.21 -11.24 2.15
CA THR A 137 -6.41 -9.89 2.65
C THR A 137 -7.80 -9.40 2.27
N SER A 138 -8.46 -8.65 3.15
CA SER A 138 -9.71 -8.00 2.81
C SER A 138 -9.43 -6.72 2.02
N ILE A 139 -10.16 -6.50 0.93
CA ILE A 139 -10.20 -5.23 0.21
C ILE A 139 -11.58 -4.60 0.46
N THR A 140 -11.59 -3.30 0.69
CA THR A 140 -12.84 -2.52 0.79
C THR A 140 -13.00 -1.68 -0.47
N PHE A 141 -14.05 -1.95 -1.23
CA PHE A 141 -14.42 -1.15 -2.39
C PHE A 141 -15.37 -0.03 -1.97
N TYR A 142 -15.11 1.18 -2.45
CA TYR A 142 -15.98 2.35 -2.27
C TYR A 142 -16.71 2.63 -3.58
N PHE A 143 -18.03 2.51 -3.57
CA PHE A 143 -18.86 2.74 -4.75
C PHE A 143 -19.23 4.22 -4.89
N PRO A 144 -19.45 4.73 -6.12
CA PRO A 144 -19.96 6.09 -6.34
C PRO A 144 -21.28 6.38 -5.61
N THR A 145 -22.05 5.33 -5.31
CA THR A 145 -23.29 5.38 -4.52
C THR A 145 -23.06 5.62 -3.02
N GLY A 146 -21.80 5.62 -2.56
CA GLY A 146 -21.42 5.70 -1.14
C GLY A 146 -21.44 4.35 -0.41
N GLU A 147 -21.82 3.27 -1.10
CA GLU A 147 -21.80 1.91 -0.57
C GLU A 147 -20.36 1.43 -0.36
N ARG A 148 -20.15 0.60 0.67
CA ARG A 148 -18.87 -0.07 0.95
C ARG A 148 -19.09 -1.57 0.83
N ARG A 149 -18.29 -2.24 0.00
CA ARG A 149 -18.29 -3.70 -0.11
C ARG A 149 -16.96 -4.25 0.37
N TYR A 150 -17.04 -5.27 1.22
CA TYR A 150 -15.88 -6.04 1.66
C TYR A 150 -15.76 -7.26 0.77
N SER A 151 -14.57 -7.47 0.20
CA SER A 151 -14.23 -8.68 -0.54
C SER A 151 -12.88 -9.18 -0.08
N TRP A 152 -12.59 -10.45 -0.38
CA TRP A 152 -11.33 -11.09 -0.06
C TRP A 152 -10.46 -11.16 -1.30
N LEU A 153 -9.18 -10.85 -1.14
CA LEU A 153 -8.15 -11.09 -2.14
C LEU A 153 -7.31 -12.28 -1.70
N LEU A 154 -7.29 -13.32 -2.53
CA LEU A 154 -6.39 -14.45 -2.39
C LEU A 154 -5.13 -14.17 -3.21
N LEU A 155 -3.98 -13.98 -2.57
CA LEU A 155 -2.73 -13.75 -3.30
C LEU A 155 -2.34 -15.02 -4.09
N CYS A 156 -2.15 -14.83 -5.40
CA CYS A 156 -1.93 -15.82 -6.43
C CYS A 156 -0.46 -15.81 -6.90
N ASP A 157 0.04 -16.99 -7.26
CA ASP A 157 0.81 -17.18 -8.50
C ASP A 157 0.02 -18.23 -9.29
N LYS A 158 -0.08 -18.09 -10.61
CA LYS A 158 -0.80 -19.03 -11.50
C LYS A 158 -0.32 -20.49 -11.37
N ARG A 159 0.88 -20.71 -10.83
CA ARG A 159 1.45 -22.03 -10.51
C ARG A 159 0.92 -22.59 -9.18
N LEU A 160 0.22 -21.75 -8.42
CA LEU A 160 -0.19 -21.98 -7.05
C LEU A 160 -1.69 -22.30 -6.89
N TYR A 161 -2.43 -22.91 -7.82
CA TYR A 161 -3.80 -23.40 -7.51
C TYR A 161 -4.06 -24.78 -8.08
N THR A 162 -4.84 -25.59 -7.35
CA THR A 162 -5.32 -26.91 -7.81
C THR A 162 -6.54 -26.86 -8.72
N GLY A 163 -7.28 -25.72 -8.76
CA GLY A 163 -8.47 -25.54 -9.58
C GLY A 163 -8.20 -25.04 -11.01
N ASP A 164 -9.19 -25.23 -11.90
CA ASP A 164 -9.18 -24.66 -13.27
C ASP A 164 -9.59 -23.19 -13.23
N LEU A 165 -8.70 -22.28 -13.65
CA LEU A 165 -8.96 -20.84 -13.72
C LEU A 165 -10.00 -20.47 -14.80
N ALA A 166 -10.27 -21.35 -15.78
CA ALA A 166 -11.29 -21.11 -16.79
C ALA A 166 -12.71 -21.08 -16.19
N ASP A 167 -12.96 -21.87 -15.13
CA ASP A 167 -14.23 -21.90 -14.40
C ASP A 167 -14.54 -20.60 -13.66
N LEU A 168 -13.49 -19.85 -13.28
CA LEU A 168 -13.60 -18.56 -12.59
C LEU A 168 -14.22 -17.48 -13.47
N SER A 169 -13.93 -17.54 -14.77
CA SER A 169 -14.52 -16.61 -15.74
C SER A 169 -16.01 -16.83 -15.99
N THR A 170 -16.54 -18.00 -15.63
CA THR A 170 -17.87 -18.46 -16.06
C THR A 170 -18.90 -18.65 -14.93
N GLN A 171 -18.50 -18.98 -13.69
CA GLN A 171 -19.47 -19.36 -12.64
C GLN A 171 -19.55 -18.44 -11.41
N ASN A 172 -18.53 -17.62 -11.11
CA ASN A 172 -18.52 -16.71 -9.95
C ASN A 172 -18.10 -15.31 -10.38
N ARG A 173 -18.87 -14.68 -11.29
CA ARG A 173 -18.74 -13.23 -11.50
C ARG A 173 -19.21 -12.54 -10.23
N LEU A 174 -18.25 -12.24 -9.36
CA LEU A 174 -18.41 -11.16 -8.40
C LEU A 174 -18.83 -9.95 -9.24
N GLU A 175 -20.01 -9.39 -8.96
CA GLU A 175 -20.46 -8.14 -9.58
C GLU A 175 -19.55 -7.01 -9.09
N LEU A 176 -18.38 -6.96 -9.70
CA LEU A 176 -17.41 -5.89 -9.55
C LEU A 176 -17.90 -4.68 -10.35
N PRO A 177 -17.53 -3.45 -9.95
CA PRO A 177 -17.85 -2.26 -10.72
C PRO A 177 -17.47 -2.44 -12.20
N GLU A 178 -18.21 -1.79 -13.09
CA GLU A 178 -17.95 -1.85 -14.52
C GLU A 178 -16.49 -1.44 -14.82
N GLY A 179 -15.72 -2.34 -15.43
CA GLY A 179 -14.29 -2.16 -15.72
C GLY A 179 -13.31 -2.83 -14.75
N VAL A 180 -13.77 -3.37 -13.61
CA VAL A 180 -12.88 -4.00 -12.61
C VAL A 180 -12.70 -5.50 -12.89
N SER A 181 -11.45 -5.92 -13.01
CA SER A 181 -11.05 -7.32 -13.26
C SER A 181 -11.16 -8.18 -11.99
N SER A 182 -11.54 -9.46 -12.14
CA SER A 182 -11.52 -10.44 -11.04
C SER A 182 -10.10 -10.82 -10.59
N ILE A 183 -9.11 -10.55 -11.46
CA ILE A 183 -7.69 -10.68 -11.15
C ILE A 183 -7.12 -9.29 -10.94
N TYR A 184 -6.47 -9.10 -9.81
CA TYR A 184 -5.86 -7.86 -9.37
C TYR A 184 -4.35 -8.04 -9.22
N MET A 185 -3.55 -6.99 -9.44
CA MET A 185 -2.12 -7.02 -9.13
C MET A 185 -1.86 -6.13 -7.92
N ALA A 186 -1.49 -6.75 -6.81
CA ALA A 186 -1.08 -6.03 -5.61
C ALA A 186 0.43 -5.80 -5.64
N GLY A 187 0.88 -4.57 -5.39
CA GLY A 187 2.27 -4.26 -5.09
C GLY A 187 2.49 -4.27 -3.59
N ILE A 188 3.03 -5.37 -3.03
CA ILE A 188 3.30 -5.46 -1.59
C ILE A 188 4.60 -4.72 -1.27
N VAL A 189 4.55 -3.84 -0.28
CA VAL A 189 5.66 -2.94 0.08
C VAL A 189 6.51 -3.48 1.23
N ASN A 190 5.87 -4.05 2.26
CA ASN A 190 6.54 -4.51 3.48
C ASN A 190 6.91 -6.00 3.40
N PHE A 191 7.77 -6.37 2.45
CA PHE A 191 8.30 -7.73 2.34
C PHE A 191 9.81 -7.74 2.55
N GLY A 192 10.34 -8.84 3.06
CA GLY A 192 11.78 -9.03 3.28
C GLY A 192 12.35 -10.19 2.47
N ALA A 193 13.64 -10.46 2.67
CA ALA A 193 14.29 -11.69 2.22
C ALA A 193 15.21 -12.25 3.32
N ASP A 194 15.24 -13.57 3.48
CA ASP A 194 16.18 -14.23 4.38
C ASP A 194 17.61 -14.30 3.78
N THR A 195 18.57 -14.84 4.54
CA THR A 195 19.96 -14.98 4.08
C THR A 195 20.13 -15.94 2.90
N SER A 196 19.11 -16.74 2.59
CA SER A 196 19.07 -17.66 1.45
C SER A 196 18.35 -17.07 0.24
N GLY A 197 17.83 -15.84 0.36
CA GLY A 197 17.06 -15.15 -0.68
C GLY A 197 15.59 -15.57 -0.74
N HIS A 198 15.06 -16.28 0.26
CA HIS A 198 13.63 -16.57 0.32
C HIS A 198 12.85 -15.32 0.72
N ILE A 199 11.79 -15.04 -0.01
CA ILE A 199 10.90 -13.91 0.28
C ILE A 199 10.15 -14.17 1.58
N LEU A 200 10.18 -13.18 2.47
CA LEU A 200 9.46 -13.18 3.73
C LEU A 200 8.28 -12.22 3.64
N LEU A 201 7.09 -12.72 3.97
CA LEU A 201 5.86 -11.94 3.97
C LEU A 201 5.30 -11.83 5.40
N PRO A 202 4.93 -10.62 5.86
CA PRO A 202 4.21 -10.45 7.11
C PRO A 202 2.78 -10.97 6.99
N GLU A 203 2.22 -11.36 8.12
CA GLU A 203 0.78 -11.63 8.26
C GLU A 203 -0.06 -10.40 7.85
N LYS A 204 0.42 -9.19 8.16
CA LYS A 204 -0.22 -7.92 7.83
C LYS A 204 0.54 -7.19 6.72
N CYS A 205 0.15 -7.44 5.47
CA CYS A 205 0.73 -6.77 4.31
C CYS A 205 0.17 -5.35 4.11
N LEU A 206 1.04 -4.42 3.71
CA LEU A 206 0.66 -3.14 3.08
C LEU A 206 0.83 -3.30 1.57
N ALA A 207 -0.30 -3.26 0.87
CA ALA A 207 -0.36 -3.41 -0.57
C ALA A 207 -0.80 -2.10 -1.24
N LEU A 208 -0.16 -1.78 -2.35
CA LEU A 208 -0.60 -0.75 -3.27
C LEU A 208 -1.46 -1.39 -4.36
N ASP A 209 -2.55 -0.71 -4.69
CA ASP A 209 -3.32 -0.98 -5.91
C ASP A 209 -2.46 -0.64 -7.13
N LEU A 210 -2.15 -1.64 -7.95
CA LEU A 210 -1.58 -1.41 -9.26
C LEU A 210 -2.71 -1.57 -10.28
N ASN A 211 -3.36 -0.45 -10.60
CA ASN A 211 -4.33 -0.41 -11.67
C ASN A 211 -3.61 -0.48 -13.03
N TRP A 212 -3.95 -1.48 -13.84
CA TRP A 212 -3.38 -1.75 -15.17
C TRP A 212 -4.29 -1.23 -16.29
N ASP A 213 -5.00 -0.14 -16.06
CA ASP A 213 -5.82 0.51 -17.09
C ASP A 213 -4.94 0.89 -18.29
N GLY A 214 -5.17 0.22 -19.42
CA GLY A 214 -4.52 0.53 -20.71
C GLY A 214 -3.45 -0.44 -21.19
N ILE A 215 -3.09 -1.50 -20.44
CA ILE A 215 -2.25 -2.57 -20.99
C ILE A 215 -3.14 -3.52 -21.81
N LEU A 216 -3.29 -3.20 -23.10
CA LEU A 216 -3.78 -4.15 -24.09
C LEU A 216 -2.81 -5.33 -24.20
N ALA A 217 -3.28 -6.50 -24.62
CA ALA A 217 -2.45 -7.68 -24.83
C ALA A 217 -1.21 -7.32 -25.66
N GLY A 218 -0.06 -7.20 -24.99
CA GLY A 218 1.22 -6.98 -25.63
C GLY A 218 1.66 -8.25 -26.32
N ASN A 219 2.09 -8.14 -27.58
CA ASN A 219 2.66 -9.22 -28.37
C ASN A 219 3.99 -9.71 -27.75
N PHE A 220 3.95 -10.42 -26.64
CA PHE A 220 5.04 -11.32 -26.27
C PHE A 220 4.88 -12.61 -27.07
N THR A 221 5.24 -12.55 -28.36
CA THR A 221 5.53 -13.77 -29.10
C THR A 221 6.68 -14.46 -28.38
N ARG A 222 6.40 -15.64 -27.83
CA ARG A 222 7.42 -16.58 -27.41
C ARG A 222 8.34 -16.77 -28.62
N ASN A 223 9.58 -16.28 -28.56
CA ASN A 223 10.57 -16.68 -29.55
C ASN A 223 10.71 -18.20 -29.42
N SER A 224 10.23 -18.89 -30.45
CA SER A 224 10.39 -20.33 -30.66
C SER A 224 11.86 -20.67 -30.82
#